data_AF-A0AAV4Q8G1-F1
#
_entry.id   AF-A0AAV4Q8G1-F1
#
_cell.length_a   1.000
_cell.length_b   1.000
_cell.length_c   1.000
_cell.angle_alpha   90.00
_cell.angle_beta   90.00
_cell.angle_gamma   90.00
#
_symmetry.space_group_name_H-M   'P 1'
#
loop_
_entity.id
_entity.type
_entity.pdbx_description
1 polymer ?
#
loop_
_entity_poly.entity_id
_entity_poly.type
_entity_poly.pdbx_seq_one_letter_code
_entity_poly.pdbx_strand_id
1 'polypeptide(L)'
;MCQNHPGVSHAVATESDFDLVPGGGCTRPCEFRLPCGHACSLKCHPFDSEHKDIRCPKPCTKQCSKGHFCNSKCSEKCPPCTFEISKTVEKCGHIIKVPCYCENKKIICTHPCEKSFPCGHGCRAKCGESCSIECNEMVEVQSKVCGHNLRIKCSKSEDIASLLKSCKEACGVKLPCGHICTGTCSNCFQGRLHVACRKACERTLTCGHTCKSVCHLSCPPCVEKCENWCSHGKCNKECCDPCEKCTEPCGWICPHKSCTRLCWEPCNRTACEKPCPKTLKCEHPCIGICGEPCPAECRICDEEKMKSLHFGLEAEDSVKFVLLEDCNHVFEVNRLQEWMTQDVLSERRIHFKVCPECNTVIRRNVHFEKVVKSYLEDMEKVNETVSGSKKVNRELLDRIRFGKLSFSFFFSFWCSLESYLDFENGISYRKLTAVENFINIFSFSNDVQDLDESSVYFFPEKLIKMFEYFKNIFKNQLATFLDDMYFKVSEDQMKDVVWEIHRIKLLDELEKFLIKIITNKHISIYKDNKAYFKRLIGYVTTYKPFRNEELKKFISDYQIVYKLFNGGEVNASDLEKHPVLKGMGLSRDNWYRCPNGDVWSFIQYGNAAIENKCLQCEEQVKPPSCTTT
;
A
#
# COMPACT_ATOMS: atom_id res chain seq x y z
N MET A 1 -7.33 -41.67 -87.81
CA MET A 1 -6.08 -41.43 -88.57
C MET A 1 -5.35 -40.24 -87.94
N CYS A 2 -4.03 -40.29 -87.78
CA CYS A 2 -3.26 -39.20 -87.17
C CYS A 2 -3.03 -38.07 -88.17
N GLN A 3 -3.39 -36.83 -87.81
CA GLN A 3 -3.25 -35.66 -88.69
C GLN A 3 -1.78 -35.25 -88.93
N ASN A 4 -0.91 -35.46 -87.94
CA ASN A 4 0.50 -35.06 -88.02
C ASN A 4 1.42 -36.13 -88.62
N HIS A 5 0.94 -37.37 -88.75
CA HIS A 5 1.70 -38.49 -89.31
C HIS A 5 0.83 -39.23 -90.34
N PRO A 6 0.79 -38.75 -91.60
CA PRO A 6 0.04 -39.39 -92.68
C PRO A 6 0.50 -40.84 -92.85
N GLY A 7 -0.44 -41.79 -92.75
CA GLY A 7 -0.16 -43.24 -92.78
C GLY A 7 -0.22 -43.95 -91.44
N VAL A 8 -0.35 -43.24 -90.31
CA VAL A 8 -0.59 -43.84 -89.00
C VAL A 8 -2.08 -43.79 -88.65
N SER A 9 -2.72 -44.95 -88.57
CA SER A 9 -4.12 -45.10 -88.14
C SER A 9 -4.29 -46.29 -87.21
N HIS A 10 -5.01 -46.09 -86.12
CA HIS A 10 -5.43 -47.16 -85.21
C HIS A 10 -6.95 -47.29 -85.30
N ALA A 11 -7.45 -48.52 -85.30
CA ALA A 11 -8.86 -48.80 -85.03
C ALA A 11 -9.06 -48.73 -83.51
N VAL A 12 -10.13 -48.07 -83.08
CA VAL A 12 -10.47 -47.85 -81.67
C VAL A 12 -11.90 -48.30 -81.46
N ALA A 13 -12.10 -49.33 -80.62
CA ALA A 13 -13.41 -49.90 -80.30
C ALA A 13 -13.65 -49.99 -78.79
N THR A 14 -12.61 -50.16 -77.97
CA THR A 14 -12.71 -50.22 -76.51
C THR A 14 -11.94 -49.09 -75.83
N GLU A 15 -12.19 -48.86 -74.53
CA GLU A 15 -11.52 -47.80 -73.74
C GLU A 15 -9.99 -47.94 -73.76
N SER A 16 -9.47 -49.16 -73.65
CA SER A 16 -8.04 -49.47 -73.72
C SER A 16 -7.38 -49.04 -75.04
N ASP A 17 -8.14 -48.98 -76.12
CA ASP A 17 -7.60 -48.62 -77.43
C ASP A 17 -7.21 -47.12 -77.49
N PHE A 18 -7.73 -46.29 -76.57
CA PHE A 18 -7.35 -44.87 -76.48
C PHE A 18 -5.92 -44.64 -76.00
N ASP A 19 -5.27 -45.63 -75.37
CA ASP A 19 -3.84 -45.56 -75.01
C ASP A 19 -2.94 -45.52 -76.26
N LEU A 20 -3.43 -46.00 -77.40
CA LEU A 20 -2.74 -45.96 -78.71
C LEU A 20 -2.90 -44.60 -79.41
N VAL A 21 -3.80 -43.74 -78.93
CA VAL A 21 -4.05 -42.39 -79.45
C VAL A 21 -3.99 -41.30 -78.38
N PRO A 22 -2.90 -41.23 -77.59
CA PRO A 22 -2.82 -40.33 -76.44
C PRO A 22 -2.90 -38.87 -76.87
N GLY A 23 -3.73 -38.08 -76.20
CA GLY A 23 -3.89 -36.65 -76.49
C GLY A 23 -4.45 -36.34 -77.89
N GLY A 24 -5.10 -37.31 -78.54
CA GLY A 24 -5.70 -37.16 -79.87
C GLY A 24 -4.75 -37.36 -81.06
N GLY A 25 -3.47 -37.62 -80.83
CA GLY A 25 -2.50 -37.96 -81.87
C GLY A 25 -2.00 -39.40 -81.78
N CYS A 26 -0.83 -39.73 -82.33
CA CYS A 26 -0.25 -41.08 -82.25
C CYS A 26 0.79 -41.20 -81.12
N THR A 27 1.35 -42.40 -80.91
CA THR A 27 2.31 -42.66 -79.83
C THR A 27 3.72 -42.13 -80.06
N ARG A 28 4.05 -41.64 -81.27
CA ARG A 28 5.36 -41.03 -81.57
C ARG A 28 5.58 -39.75 -80.75
N PRO A 29 6.83 -39.41 -80.39
CA PRO A 29 7.11 -38.11 -79.76
C PRO A 29 6.74 -36.97 -80.69
N CYS A 30 6.31 -35.84 -80.13
CA CYS A 30 6.12 -34.64 -80.94
C CYS A 30 7.49 -34.12 -81.41
N GLU A 31 7.67 -33.97 -82.72
CA GLU A 31 8.93 -33.53 -83.33
C GLU A 31 9.08 -31.98 -83.33
N PHE A 32 8.07 -31.26 -82.84
CA PHE A 32 8.05 -29.80 -82.80
C PHE A 32 9.08 -29.23 -81.80
N ARG A 33 9.74 -28.14 -82.20
CA ARG A 33 10.70 -27.38 -81.38
C ARG A 33 10.03 -26.14 -80.83
N LEU A 34 9.90 -26.07 -79.51
CA LEU A 34 9.38 -24.88 -78.82
C LEU A 34 10.29 -23.67 -79.11
N PRO A 35 9.80 -22.42 -78.96
CA PRO A 35 10.59 -21.21 -79.18
C PRO A 35 11.90 -21.15 -78.37
N CYS A 36 11.99 -21.88 -77.26
CA CYS A 36 13.20 -22.02 -76.46
C CYS A 36 14.23 -23.03 -77.02
N GLY A 37 13.99 -23.64 -78.17
CA GLY A 37 14.86 -24.63 -78.84
C GLY A 37 14.69 -26.07 -78.33
N HIS A 38 13.98 -26.27 -77.22
CA HIS A 38 13.68 -27.60 -76.68
C HIS A 38 12.61 -28.31 -77.50
N ALA A 39 12.80 -29.61 -77.75
CA ALA A 39 11.75 -30.46 -78.29
C ALA A 39 10.55 -30.55 -77.31
N CYS A 40 9.33 -30.55 -77.86
CA CYS A 40 8.11 -30.76 -77.10
C CYS A 40 8.20 -32.06 -76.28
N SER A 41 7.79 -32.01 -75.01
CA SER A 41 7.84 -33.16 -74.09
C SER A 41 6.63 -34.09 -74.23
N LEU A 42 5.64 -33.72 -75.05
CA LEU A 42 4.42 -34.51 -75.27
C LEU A 42 4.61 -35.51 -76.43
N LYS A 43 3.78 -36.54 -76.43
CA LYS A 43 3.56 -37.39 -77.62
C LYS A 43 2.82 -36.57 -78.69
N CYS A 44 2.77 -37.08 -79.92
CA CYS A 44 2.09 -36.42 -81.03
C CYS A 44 0.66 -36.02 -80.63
N HIS A 45 0.30 -34.74 -80.85
CA HIS A 45 -1.01 -34.20 -80.50
C HIS A 45 -1.52 -33.18 -81.55
N PRO A 46 -2.83 -33.12 -81.83
CA PRO A 46 -3.41 -32.16 -82.77
C PRO A 46 -4.00 -30.90 -82.11
N PHE A 47 -4.18 -30.87 -80.79
CA PHE A 47 -4.93 -29.79 -80.11
C PHE A 47 -4.21 -28.43 -80.04
N ASP A 48 -2.89 -28.41 -80.15
CA ASP A 48 -2.06 -27.19 -80.16
C ASP A 48 -0.96 -27.36 -81.22
N SER A 49 -1.35 -27.37 -82.49
CA SER A 49 -0.44 -27.59 -83.61
C SER A 49 0.68 -26.55 -83.68
N GLU A 50 0.41 -25.31 -83.24
CA GLU A 50 1.37 -24.21 -83.22
C GLU A 50 2.17 -24.11 -81.91
N HIS A 51 1.88 -24.97 -80.92
CA HIS A 51 2.54 -25.01 -79.60
C HIS A 51 2.54 -23.65 -78.88
N LYS A 52 1.43 -22.92 -78.96
CA LYS A 52 1.26 -21.60 -78.32
C LYS A 52 1.05 -21.71 -76.82
N ASP A 53 0.41 -22.80 -76.36
CA ASP A 53 0.03 -23.00 -74.96
C ASP A 53 0.98 -23.98 -74.23
N ILE A 54 1.80 -24.73 -74.97
CA ILE A 54 2.74 -25.70 -74.40
C ILE A 54 3.95 -25.02 -73.76
N ARG A 55 4.06 -25.17 -72.44
CA ARG A 55 5.19 -24.66 -71.63
C ARG A 55 6.30 -25.70 -71.49
N CYS A 56 7.52 -25.32 -71.81
CA CYS A 56 8.70 -26.19 -71.69
C CYS A 56 9.01 -26.56 -70.22
N PRO A 57 8.94 -27.83 -69.81
CA PRO A 57 9.23 -28.26 -68.44
C PRO A 57 10.72 -28.49 -68.16
N LYS A 58 11.59 -28.41 -69.18
CA LYS A 58 13.03 -28.65 -69.04
C LYS A 58 13.70 -27.57 -68.19
N PRO A 59 14.83 -27.88 -67.51
CA PRO A 59 15.59 -26.88 -66.76
C PRO A 59 16.02 -25.74 -67.67
N CYS A 60 16.02 -24.53 -67.13
CA CYS A 60 16.51 -23.37 -67.86
C CYS A 60 18.02 -23.47 -68.08
N THR A 61 18.46 -23.31 -69.32
CA THR A 61 19.89 -23.31 -69.69
C THR A 61 20.50 -21.91 -69.71
N LYS A 62 19.71 -20.87 -69.41
CA LYS A 62 20.18 -19.47 -69.38
C LYS A 62 21.08 -19.23 -68.17
N GLN A 63 22.07 -18.37 -68.38
CA GLN A 63 22.98 -17.90 -67.33
C GLN A 63 22.70 -16.43 -67.00
N CYS A 64 22.98 -16.01 -65.77
CA CYS A 64 23.05 -14.59 -65.44
C CYS A 64 24.31 -13.95 -66.04
N SER A 65 24.46 -12.63 -65.95
CA SER A 65 25.62 -11.87 -66.47
C SER A 65 27.00 -12.32 -65.94
N LYS A 66 27.02 -13.14 -64.90
CA LYS A 66 28.22 -13.70 -64.24
C LYS A 66 28.40 -15.21 -64.46
N GLY A 67 27.59 -15.82 -65.33
CA GLY A 67 27.73 -17.23 -65.69
C GLY A 67 27.02 -18.24 -64.78
N HIS A 68 26.22 -17.81 -63.79
CA HIS A 68 25.44 -18.74 -62.96
C HIS A 68 24.19 -19.23 -63.71
N PHE A 69 24.00 -20.55 -63.77
CA PHE A 69 22.83 -21.17 -64.39
C PHE A 69 21.53 -20.90 -63.60
N CYS A 70 20.42 -20.71 -64.31
CA CYS A 70 19.11 -20.52 -63.72
C CYS A 70 18.53 -21.85 -63.22
N ASN A 71 18.10 -21.89 -61.95
CA ASN A 71 17.49 -23.08 -61.34
C ASN A 71 15.97 -23.22 -61.62
N SER A 72 15.37 -22.34 -62.41
CA SER A 72 13.94 -22.38 -62.76
C SER A 72 13.65 -23.20 -64.02
N LYS A 73 12.37 -23.47 -64.31
CA LYS A 73 11.95 -24.11 -65.56
C LYS A 73 12.16 -23.16 -66.74
N CYS A 74 12.45 -23.71 -67.92
CA CYS A 74 12.74 -22.93 -69.14
C CYS A 74 11.56 -22.03 -69.56
N SER A 75 10.32 -22.45 -69.29
CA SER A 75 9.11 -21.66 -69.56
C SER A 75 8.90 -20.47 -68.61
N GLU A 76 9.60 -20.42 -67.49
CA GLU A 76 9.45 -19.35 -66.49
C GLU A 76 10.42 -18.20 -66.80
N LYS A 77 10.01 -16.96 -66.49
CA LYS A 77 10.93 -15.82 -66.54
C LYS A 77 12.02 -16.05 -65.49
N CYS A 78 13.29 -15.95 -65.88
CA CYS A 78 14.40 -16.14 -64.96
C CYS A 78 14.33 -15.14 -63.80
N PRO A 79 14.24 -15.59 -62.54
CA PRO A 79 14.30 -14.70 -61.40
C PRO A 79 15.70 -14.08 -61.26
N PRO A 80 15.86 -13.00 -60.47
CA PRO A 80 17.16 -12.47 -60.11
C PRO A 80 18.07 -13.57 -59.54
N CYS A 81 19.34 -13.57 -59.93
CA CYS A 81 20.27 -14.64 -59.57
C CYS A 81 20.57 -14.68 -58.07
N THR A 82 20.12 -15.74 -57.38
CA THR A 82 20.27 -15.93 -55.93
C THR A 82 21.54 -16.66 -55.52
N PHE A 83 22.43 -16.99 -56.45
CA PHE A 83 23.70 -17.68 -56.16
C PHE A 83 24.52 -16.87 -55.14
N GLU A 84 24.96 -17.51 -54.07
CA GLU A 84 25.72 -16.84 -53.01
C GLU A 84 27.15 -16.55 -53.47
N ILE A 85 27.53 -15.27 -53.45
CA ILE A 85 28.90 -14.82 -53.70
C ILE A 85 29.49 -14.21 -52.42
N SER A 86 30.78 -14.42 -52.19
CA SER A 86 31.51 -13.82 -51.08
C SER A 86 31.90 -12.38 -51.43
N LYS A 87 31.58 -11.42 -50.56
CA LYS A 87 31.97 -10.02 -50.72
C LYS A 87 32.58 -9.48 -49.43
N THR A 88 33.66 -8.72 -49.59
CA THR A 88 34.34 -8.01 -48.50
C THR A 88 33.66 -6.66 -48.25
N VAL A 89 33.31 -6.36 -47.01
CA VAL A 89 32.72 -5.06 -46.63
C VAL A 89 33.85 -4.04 -46.44
N GLU A 90 33.92 -3.04 -47.31
CA GLU A 90 35.02 -2.06 -47.37
C GLU A 90 35.34 -1.36 -46.04
N LYS A 91 34.32 -1.05 -45.24
CA LYS A 91 34.50 -0.31 -43.97
C LYS A 91 35.12 -1.15 -42.84
N CYS A 92 35.00 -2.47 -42.88
CA CYS A 92 35.41 -3.34 -41.78
C CYS A 92 36.20 -4.58 -42.18
N GLY A 93 36.45 -4.82 -43.47
CA GLY A 93 37.24 -5.96 -43.97
C GLY A 93 36.58 -7.34 -43.85
N HIS A 94 35.43 -7.45 -43.19
CA HIS A 94 34.69 -8.71 -43.05
C HIS A 94 34.17 -9.25 -44.38
N ILE A 95 34.28 -10.58 -44.56
CA ILE A 95 33.73 -11.31 -45.70
C ILE A 95 32.33 -11.84 -45.32
N ILE A 96 31.34 -11.53 -46.16
CA ILE A 96 29.94 -11.96 -46.02
C ILE A 96 29.45 -12.59 -47.33
N LYS A 97 28.48 -13.50 -47.23
CA LYS A 97 27.80 -14.08 -48.40
C LYS A 97 26.57 -13.26 -48.75
N VAL A 98 26.45 -12.86 -50.02
CA VAL A 98 25.27 -12.14 -50.53
C VAL A 98 24.80 -12.76 -51.85
N PRO A 99 23.50 -12.66 -52.18
CA PRO A 99 23.01 -13.07 -53.49
C PRO A 99 23.70 -12.28 -54.62
N CYS A 100 23.99 -12.96 -55.73
CA CYS A 100 24.68 -12.40 -56.90
C CYS A 100 24.02 -11.10 -57.42
N TYR A 101 22.69 -10.98 -57.38
CA TYR A 101 21.99 -9.76 -57.81
C TYR A 101 22.18 -8.54 -56.87
N CYS A 102 22.63 -8.76 -55.63
CA CYS A 102 22.86 -7.72 -54.62
C CYS A 102 24.29 -7.17 -54.60
N GLU A 103 25.18 -7.63 -55.49
CA GLU A 103 26.59 -7.28 -55.46
C GLU A 103 26.85 -5.77 -55.49
N ASN A 104 26.13 -5.01 -56.32
CA ASN A 104 26.35 -3.57 -56.48
C ASN A 104 25.57 -2.71 -55.46
N LYS A 105 24.89 -3.33 -54.49
CA LYS A 105 24.16 -2.60 -53.45
C LYS A 105 25.08 -2.30 -52.27
N LYS A 106 24.74 -1.25 -51.50
CA LYS A 106 25.35 -1.02 -50.17
C LYS A 106 24.97 -2.19 -49.26
N ILE A 107 25.97 -2.90 -48.73
CA ILE A 107 25.76 -4.05 -47.86
C ILE A 107 26.19 -3.69 -46.44
N ILE A 108 25.35 -4.03 -45.48
CA ILE A 108 25.62 -3.87 -44.04
C ILE A 108 26.30 -5.15 -43.55
N CYS A 109 27.36 -5.02 -42.76
CA CYS A 109 28.07 -6.18 -42.24
C CYS A 109 27.18 -6.94 -41.24
N THR A 110 27.20 -8.27 -41.31
CA THR A 110 26.43 -9.16 -40.43
C THR A 110 27.27 -9.78 -39.31
N HIS A 111 28.59 -9.55 -39.31
CA HIS A 111 29.47 -10.02 -38.24
C HIS A 111 29.14 -9.30 -36.92
N PRO A 112 29.30 -9.97 -35.76
CA PRO A 112 29.16 -9.31 -34.46
C PRO A 112 30.21 -8.20 -34.30
N CYS A 113 29.88 -7.18 -33.54
CA CYS A 113 30.84 -6.14 -33.20
C CYS A 113 31.90 -6.70 -32.24
N GLU A 114 33.17 -6.53 -32.56
CA GLU A 114 34.30 -6.99 -31.72
C GLU A 114 34.64 -6.01 -30.58
N LYS A 115 33.98 -4.84 -30.52
CA LYS A 115 34.25 -3.85 -29.48
C LYS A 115 33.69 -4.31 -28.13
N SER A 116 34.41 -4.01 -27.07
CA SER A 116 33.97 -4.19 -25.68
C SER A 116 33.74 -2.85 -24.99
N PHE A 117 32.81 -2.82 -24.05
CA PHE A 117 32.59 -1.71 -23.14
C PHE A 117 33.73 -1.61 -22.10
N PRO A 118 33.93 -0.46 -21.42
CA PRO A 118 34.92 -0.32 -20.34
C PRO A 118 34.74 -1.30 -19.18
N CYS A 119 33.52 -1.80 -18.97
CA CYS A 119 33.23 -2.83 -17.98
C CYS A 119 33.66 -4.26 -18.41
N GLY A 120 34.26 -4.43 -19.59
CA GLY A 120 34.74 -5.71 -20.12
C GLY A 120 33.71 -6.51 -20.91
N HIS A 121 32.43 -6.14 -20.90
CA HIS A 121 31.39 -6.82 -21.68
C HIS A 121 31.47 -6.49 -23.19
N GLY A 122 31.20 -7.47 -24.05
CA GLY A 122 31.18 -7.29 -25.51
C GLY A 122 29.96 -6.52 -26.03
N CYS A 123 30.13 -5.82 -27.15
CA CYS A 123 29.04 -5.16 -27.87
C CYS A 123 28.15 -6.19 -28.58
N ARG A 124 26.83 -6.11 -28.38
CA ARG A 124 25.86 -7.01 -29.03
C ARG A 124 25.37 -6.54 -30.40
N ALA A 125 25.83 -5.37 -30.88
CA ALA A 125 25.44 -4.83 -32.18
C ALA A 125 26.18 -5.52 -33.33
N LYS A 126 25.70 -5.35 -34.57
CA LYS A 126 26.43 -5.81 -35.75
C LYS A 126 27.56 -4.84 -36.11
N CYS A 127 28.59 -5.36 -36.76
CA CYS A 127 29.71 -4.57 -37.24
C CYS A 127 29.21 -3.48 -38.20
N GLY A 128 29.64 -2.23 -37.98
CA GLY A 128 29.22 -1.08 -38.78
C GLY A 128 27.90 -0.41 -38.33
N GLU A 129 27.16 -0.99 -37.39
CA GLU A 129 26.09 -0.29 -36.66
C GLU A 129 26.69 0.57 -35.55
N SER A 130 26.01 1.66 -35.20
CA SER A 130 26.40 2.49 -34.06
C SER A 130 26.33 1.67 -32.77
N CYS A 131 27.47 1.54 -32.09
CA CYS A 131 27.52 0.87 -30.80
C CYS A 131 26.73 1.67 -29.75
N SER A 132 25.99 0.98 -28.89
CA SER A 132 25.43 1.64 -27.71
C SER A 132 26.56 2.17 -26.83
N ILE A 133 26.32 3.28 -26.13
CA ILE A 133 27.26 3.84 -25.14
C ILE A 133 27.09 3.12 -23.79
N GLU A 134 25.91 2.53 -23.55
CA GLU A 134 25.58 1.85 -22.30
C GLU A 134 25.63 0.33 -22.45
N CYS A 135 26.32 -0.34 -21.53
CA CYS A 135 26.30 -1.79 -21.42
C CYS A 135 24.96 -2.29 -20.86
N ASN A 136 24.22 -3.05 -21.68
CA ASN A 136 22.91 -3.61 -21.31
C ASN A 136 23.00 -5.05 -20.77
N GLU A 137 24.20 -5.57 -20.51
CA GLU A 137 24.39 -6.90 -19.93
C GLU A 137 23.76 -6.95 -18.52
N MET A 138 23.04 -8.02 -18.21
CA MET A 138 22.43 -8.18 -16.88
C MET A 138 23.44 -8.82 -15.94
N VAL A 139 23.79 -8.10 -14.88
CA VAL A 139 24.75 -8.54 -13.86
C VAL A 139 24.07 -8.70 -12.51
N GLU A 140 24.59 -9.62 -11.69
CA GLU A 140 24.21 -9.75 -10.29
C GLU A 140 25.17 -8.93 -9.43
N VAL A 141 24.62 -7.98 -8.65
CA VAL A 141 25.40 -7.10 -7.79
C VAL A 141 24.78 -7.00 -6.41
N GLN A 142 25.61 -6.93 -5.38
CA GLN A 142 25.15 -6.57 -4.05
C GLN A 142 24.92 -5.06 -3.98
N SER A 143 23.68 -4.65 -3.72
CA SER A 143 23.30 -3.25 -3.67
C SER A 143 24.01 -2.53 -2.52
N LYS A 144 24.74 -1.46 -2.83
CA LYS A 144 25.35 -0.57 -1.82
C LYS A 144 24.31 0.21 -0.98
N VAL A 145 23.04 0.17 -1.39
CA VAL A 145 21.93 0.91 -0.77
C VAL A 145 21.25 0.05 0.31
N CYS A 146 20.85 -1.18 -0.03
CA CYS A 146 20.11 -2.07 0.86
C CYS A 146 20.86 -3.34 1.29
N GLY A 147 21.99 -3.66 0.65
CA GLY A 147 22.76 -4.88 0.91
C GLY A 147 22.22 -6.16 0.26
N HIS A 148 21.07 -6.09 -0.41
CA HIS A 148 20.48 -7.23 -1.13
C HIS A 148 21.13 -7.45 -2.50
N ASN A 149 21.05 -8.69 -3.00
CA ASN A 149 21.52 -9.04 -4.33
C ASN A 149 20.49 -8.65 -5.39
N LEU A 150 20.94 -7.93 -6.43
CA LEU A 150 20.10 -7.40 -7.50
C LEU A 150 20.57 -7.90 -8.85
N ARG A 151 19.62 -8.24 -9.73
CA ARG A 151 19.87 -8.49 -11.14
C ARG A 151 19.52 -7.23 -11.94
N ILE A 152 20.54 -6.48 -12.37
CA ILE A 152 20.39 -5.17 -13.02
C ILE A 152 21.31 -5.03 -14.24
N LYS A 153 21.01 -4.07 -15.14
CA LYS A 153 21.91 -3.73 -16.25
C LYS A 153 23.25 -3.23 -15.72
N CYS A 154 24.35 -3.66 -16.34
CA CYS A 154 25.70 -3.26 -15.98
C CYS A 154 25.90 -1.74 -16.05
N SER A 155 25.29 -1.03 -17.00
CA SER A 155 25.35 0.44 -17.05
C SER A 155 24.70 1.14 -15.85
N LYS A 156 23.85 0.44 -15.09
CA LYS A 156 23.10 0.96 -13.94
C LYS A 156 23.53 0.32 -12.61
N SER A 157 24.56 -0.54 -12.61
CA SER A 157 24.99 -1.26 -11.40
C SER A 157 25.60 -0.35 -10.32
N GLU A 158 26.13 0.81 -10.73
CA GLU A 158 26.65 1.84 -9.82
C GLU A 158 25.69 3.03 -9.64
N ASP A 159 24.61 3.09 -10.43
CA ASP A 159 23.62 4.16 -10.35
C ASP A 159 22.68 3.95 -9.16
N ILE A 160 22.87 4.77 -8.12
CA ILE A 160 22.10 4.73 -6.88
C ILE A 160 20.59 4.85 -7.14
N ALA A 161 20.16 5.72 -8.07
CA ALA A 161 18.74 5.92 -8.35
C ALA A 161 18.09 4.63 -8.90
N SER A 162 18.81 3.92 -9.77
CA SER A 162 18.39 2.62 -10.27
C SER A 162 18.43 1.53 -9.19
N LEU A 163 19.46 1.49 -8.34
CA LEU A 163 19.56 0.53 -7.23
C LEU A 163 18.42 0.69 -6.21
N LEU A 164 18.03 1.94 -5.91
CA LEU A 164 16.90 2.25 -5.02
C LEU A 164 15.58 1.67 -5.52
N LYS A 165 15.37 1.66 -6.83
CA LYS A 165 14.11 1.23 -7.48
C LYS A 165 14.08 -0.26 -7.86
N SER A 166 15.24 -0.91 -7.97
CA SER A 166 15.34 -2.25 -8.56
C SER A 166 15.20 -3.40 -7.55
N CYS A 167 15.24 -3.12 -6.25
CA CYS A 167 15.21 -4.17 -5.22
C CYS A 167 13.81 -4.70 -4.93
N LYS A 168 13.56 -5.95 -5.33
CA LYS A 168 12.26 -6.62 -5.16
C LYS A 168 12.19 -7.59 -3.96
N GLU A 169 13.24 -7.66 -3.16
CA GLU A 169 13.25 -8.47 -1.93
C GLU A 169 12.07 -8.09 -1.03
N ALA A 170 11.47 -9.08 -0.36
CA ALA A 170 10.37 -8.84 0.57
C ALA A 170 10.87 -8.01 1.76
N CYS A 171 10.07 -7.02 2.20
CA CYS A 171 10.43 -6.18 3.33
C CYS A 171 10.45 -6.99 4.64
N GLY A 172 9.40 -7.76 4.92
CA GLY A 172 9.37 -8.72 6.04
C GLY A 172 9.39 -8.11 7.45
N VAL A 173 9.42 -6.78 7.59
CA VAL A 173 9.42 -6.09 8.88
C VAL A 173 8.07 -6.25 9.59
N LYS A 174 8.08 -6.53 10.89
CA LYS A 174 6.88 -6.51 11.74
C LYS A 174 6.48 -5.06 12.01
N LEU A 175 5.35 -4.65 11.46
CA LEU A 175 4.77 -3.31 11.64
C LEU A 175 4.26 -3.13 13.08
N PRO A 176 4.06 -1.89 13.56
CA PRO A 176 3.54 -1.63 14.91
C PRO A 176 2.13 -2.21 15.13
N CYS A 177 1.32 -2.35 14.08
CA CYS A 177 0.05 -3.09 14.13
C CYS A 177 0.19 -4.62 14.37
N GLY A 178 1.42 -5.14 14.47
CA GLY A 178 1.74 -6.55 14.73
C GLY A 178 1.88 -7.42 13.47
N HIS A 179 1.43 -6.91 12.32
CA HIS A 179 1.48 -7.62 11.05
C HIS A 179 2.83 -7.49 10.32
N ILE A 180 3.18 -8.50 9.52
CA ILE A 180 4.36 -8.47 8.66
C ILE A 180 4.08 -7.60 7.42
N CYS A 181 5.00 -6.69 7.11
CA CYS A 181 4.93 -5.84 5.93
C CYS A 181 5.03 -6.68 4.65
N THR A 182 4.03 -6.57 3.78
CA THR A 182 3.97 -7.28 2.49
C THR A 182 4.58 -6.49 1.33
N GLY A 183 5.21 -5.35 1.61
CA GLY A 183 5.92 -4.56 0.60
C GLY A 183 7.25 -5.18 0.19
N THR A 184 7.84 -4.62 -0.86
CA THR A 184 9.22 -4.92 -1.26
C THR A 184 10.18 -3.88 -0.70
N CYS A 185 11.48 -4.20 -0.68
CA CYS A 185 12.52 -3.27 -0.30
C CYS A 185 12.47 -1.95 -1.10
N SER A 186 12.15 -1.97 -2.40
CA SER A 186 11.97 -0.76 -3.21
C SER A 186 10.75 0.05 -2.78
N ASN A 187 9.60 -0.62 -2.58
CA ASN A 187 8.33 0.04 -2.29
C ASN A 187 8.29 0.57 -0.85
N CYS A 188 9.04 -0.05 0.06
CA CYS A 188 9.23 0.41 1.42
C CYS A 188 10.39 1.42 1.55
N PHE A 189 10.97 1.88 0.43
CA PHE A 189 12.11 2.81 0.40
C PHE A 189 13.26 2.36 1.31
N GLN A 190 13.63 1.08 1.20
CA GLN A 190 14.64 0.41 2.01
C GLN A 190 14.30 0.35 3.50
N GLY A 191 13.00 0.25 3.80
CA GLY A 191 12.43 0.16 5.14
C GLY A 191 12.16 1.51 5.80
N ARG A 192 12.42 2.64 5.11
CA ARG A 192 12.21 3.97 5.67
C ARG A 192 10.73 4.36 5.73
N LEU A 193 9.97 4.00 4.71
CA LEU A 193 8.56 4.34 4.53
C LEU A 193 7.78 3.09 4.15
N HIS A 194 7.18 2.41 5.13
CA HIS A 194 6.48 1.16 4.86
C HIS A 194 5.16 1.39 4.14
N VAL A 195 4.81 0.46 3.23
CA VAL A 195 3.47 0.42 2.63
C VAL A 195 2.41 0.10 3.69
N ALA A 196 1.19 0.57 3.48
CA ALA A 196 0.07 0.33 4.38
C ALA A 196 -0.19 -1.17 4.58
N CYS A 197 -0.53 -1.56 5.82
CA CYS A 197 -0.98 -2.92 6.08
C CYS A 197 -2.30 -3.18 5.34
N ARG A 198 -2.39 -4.32 4.66
CA ARG A 198 -3.58 -4.73 3.88
C ARG A 198 -4.30 -5.94 4.45
N LYS A 199 -3.85 -6.46 5.60
CA LYS A 199 -4.55 -7.55 6.30
C LYS A 199 -5.90 -7.06 6.80
N ALA A 200 -6.89 -7.94 6.95
CA ALA A 200 -8.15 -7.59 7.60
C ALA A 200 -7.88 -7.18 9.07
N CYS A 201 -8.62 -6.18 9.55
CA CYS A 201 -8.67 -5.90 10.98
C CYS A 201 -9.72 -6.82 11.62
N GLU A 202 -9.42 -7.41 12.77
CA GLU A 202 -10.37 -8.24 13.53
C GLU A 202 -10.61 -7.69 14.94
N ARG A 203 -10.14 -6.46 15.21
CA ARG A 203 -10.27 -5.84 16.53
C ARG A 203 -11.71 -5.45 16.83
N THR A 204 -12.14 -5.66 18.06
CA THR A 204 -13.39 -5.09 18.60
C THR A 204 -13.19 -3.63 18.94
N LEU A 205 -13.98 -2.77 18.30
CA LEU A 205 -14.00 -1.33 18.55
C LEU A 205 -14.61 -1.04 19.93
N THR A 206 -14.41 0.17 20.46
CA THR A 206 -15.02 0.60 21.74
C THR A 206 -16.56 0.55 21.73
N CYS A 207 -17.18 0.61 20.56
CA CYS A 207 -18.62 0.43 20.41
C CYS A 207 -19.12 -1.02 20.44
N GLY A 208 -18.19 -1.99 20.53
CA GLY A 208 -18.45 -3.43 20.54
C GLY A 208 -18.52 -4.08 19.15
N HIS A 209 -18.52 -3.29 18.07
CA HIS A 209 -18.49 -3.84 16.71
C HIS A 209 -17.10 -4.34 16.33
N THR A 210 -17.03 -5.44 15.59
CA THR A 210 -15.79 -5.89 14.95
C THR A 210 -15.46 -4.97 13.78
N CYS A 211 -14.22 -4.49 13.75
CA CYS A 211 -13.73 -3.67 12.66
C CYS A 211 -13.75 -4.46 11.33
N LYS A 212 -14.41 -3.94 10.29
CA LYS A 212 -14.44 -4.58 8.95
C LYS A 212 -13.46 -3.96 7.96
N SER A 213 -12.61 -3.04 8.41
CA SER A 213 -11.63 -2.38 7.55
C SER A 213 -10.36 -3.21 7.37
N VAL A 214 -9.49 -2.77 6.47
CA VAL A 214 -8.09 -3.21 6.49
C VAL A 214 -7.41 -2.76 7.79
N CYS A 215 -6.36 -3.45 8.18
CA CYS A 215 -5.63 -3.20 9.40
C CYS A 215 -4.92 -1.85 9.33
N HIS A 216 -5.23 -1.04 10.32
CA HIS A 216 -4.49 0.17 10.65
C HIS A 216 -3.93 -0.01 12.07
N LEU A 217 -2.92 0.77 12.47
CA LEU A 217 -2.52 0.81 13.88
C LEU A 217 -3.71 1.12 14.80
N SER A 218 -4.65 1.87 14.25
CA SER A 218 -5.76 2.50 14.94
C SER A 218 -7.02 2.39 14.07
N CYS A 219 -8.06 1.73 14.57
CA CYS A 219 -9.21 1.41 13.71
C CYS A 219 -9.99 2.66 13.27
N PRO A 220 -10.52 2.68 12.03
CA PRO A 220 -11.42 3.74 11.57
C PRO A 220 -12.73 3.76 12.37
N PRO A 221 -13.52 4.83 12.26
CA PRO A 221 -14.83 4.91 12.91
C PRO A 221 -15.72 3.76 12.45
N CYS A 222 -16.57 3.29 13.35
CA CYS A 222 -17.57 2.31 12.99
C CYS A 222 -18.63 2.95 12.09
N VAL A 223 -18.84 2.38 10.91
CA VAL A 223 -19.89 2.78 9.95
C VAL A 223 -21.12 1.87 10.01
N GLU A 224 -21.15 0.94 10.98
CA GLU A 224 -22.33 0.11 11.22
C GLU A 224 -23.47 0.95 11.79
N LYS A 225 -24.69 0.44 11.68
CA LYS A 225 -25.86 1.07 12.30
C LYS A 225 -25.75 1.04 13.82
N CYS A 226 -26.20 2.11 14.46
CA CYS A 226 -26.26 2.16 15.91
C CYS A 226 -27.26 1.12 16.42
N GLU A 227 -26.81 0.28 17.36
CA GLU A 227 -27.63 -0.76 17.98
C GLU A 227 -28.23 -0.31 19.31
N ASN A 228 -27.97 0.94 19.74
CA ASN A 228 -28.57 1.48 20.96
C ASN A 228 -30.09 1.55 20.83
N TRP A 229 -30.77 1.18 21.91
CA TRP A 229 -32.22 1.12 21.94
C TRP A 229 -32.77 1.39 23.34
N CYS A 230 -34.03 1.81 23.39
CA CYS A 230 -34.80 1.95 24.61
C CYS A 230 -36.19 1.36 24.40
N SER A 231 -37.03 1.32 25.45
CA SER A 231 -38.42 0.85 25.36
C SER A 231 -39.28 1.62 24.34
N HIS A 232 -38.83 2.81 23.91
CA HIS A 232 -39.54 3.66 22.95
C HIS A 232 -39.06 3.50 21.51
N GLY A 233 -37.92 2.83 21.28
CA GLY A 233 -37.41 2.62 19.92
C GLY A 233 -35.90 2.41 19.84
N LYS A 234 -35.44 2.06 18.64
CA LYS A 234 -34.02 1.89 18.29
C LYS A 234 -33.47 3.18 17.67
N CYS A 235 -32.18 3.44 17.87
CA CYS A 235 -31.49 4.53 17.19
C CYS A 235 -31.34 4.23 15.68
N ASN A 236 -31.59 5.21 14.82
CA ASN A 236 -31.50 5.07 13.36
C ASN A 236 -30.21 5.66 12.76
N LYS A 237 -29.33 6.22 13.59
CA LYS A 237 -28.07 6.84 13.18
C LYS A 237 -26.95 5.82 12.98
N GLU A 238 -25.82 6.26 12.42
CA GLU A 238 -24.59 5.46 12.41
C GLU A 238 -24.00 5.35 13.82
N CYS A 239 -23.26 4.29 14.11
CA CYS A 239 -22.70 4.02 15.43
C CYS A 239 -21.73 5.11 15.94
N CYS A 240 -21.14 5.88 15.02
CA CYS A 240 -20.24 6.98 15.35
C CYS A 240 -20.93 8.34 15.45
N ASP A 241 -22.21 8.44 15.12
CA ASP A 241 -22.96 9.68 15.30
C ASP A 241 -23.51 9.76 16.73
N PRO A 242 -23.54 10.95 17.35
CA PRO A 242 -24.25 11.16 18.61
C PRO A 242 -25.72 10.78 18.48
N CYS A 243 -26.22 9.93 19.38
CA CYS A 243 -27.63 9.52 19.39
C CYS A 243 -28.52 10.70 19.76
N GLU A 244 -29.74 10.71 19.25
CA GLU A 244 -30.75 11.64 19.75
C GLU A 244 -31.22 11.21 21.13
N LYS A 245 -31.25 12.16 22.07
CA LYS A 245 -31.71 11.92 23.45
C LYS A 245 -33.21 11.64 23.44
N CYS A 246 -33.61 10.47 23.94
CA CYS A 246 -35.01 10.07 24.03
C CYS A 246 -35.75 10.87 25.12
N THR A 247 -36.64 11.77 24.71
CA THR A 247 -37.42 12.67 25.58
C THR A 247 -38.74 12.08 26.07
N GLU A 248 -39.00 10.80 25.82
CA GLU A 248 -40.17 10.11 26.37
C GLU A 248 -39.99 9.87 27.90
N PRO A 249 -41.09 9.78 28.68
CA PRO A 249 -41.04 9.39 30.08
C PRO A 249 -40.34 8.04 30.28
N CYS A 250 -39.49 7.91 31.30
CA CYS A 250 -38.78 6.66 31.53
C CYS A 250 -39.76 5.51 31.83
N GLY A 251 -39.72 4.44 31.02
CA GLY A 251 -40.55 3.24 31.19
C GLY A 251 -40.18 2.37 32.41
N TRP A 252 -39.23 2.80 33.25
CA TRP A 252 -38.80 2.04 34.43
C TRP A 252 -39.77 2.19 35.61
N ILE A 253 -40.88 1.46 35.53
CA ILE A 253 -41.97 1.51 36.51
C ILE A 253 -42.28 0.08 36.96
N CYS A 254 -42.46 -0.12 38.26
CA CYS A 254 -42.99 -1.35 38.83
C CYS A 254 -43.96 -0.99 39.98
N PRO A 255 -44.74 -1.94 40.51
CA PRO A 255 -45.67 -1.66 41.62
C PRO A 255 -45.02 -1.06 42.87
N HIS A 256 -43.70 -1.17 43.01
CA HIS A 256 -42.95 -0.72 44.18
C HIS A 256 -42.21 0.61 44.00
N LYS A 257 -41.84 0.95 42.76
CA LYS A 257 -40.94 2.08 42.44
C LYS A 257 -41.32 2.62 41.06
N SER A 258 -41.20 3.93 40.85
CA SER A 258 -41.40 4.57 39.55
C SER A 258 -40.30 5.61 39.30
N CYS A 259 -39.81 5.65 38.06
CA CYS A 259 -38.91 6.72 37.62
C CYS A 259 -39.76 7.90 37.13
N THR A 260 -39.36 9.14 37.45
CA THR A 260 -40.04 10.35 36.98
C THR A 260 -39.20 11.17 35.99
N ARG A 261 -38.04 10.63 35.61
CA ARG A 261 -37.08 11.27 34.69
C ARG A 261 -37.41 10.93 33.24
N LEU A 262 -36.84 11.70 32.32
CA LEU A 262 -36.86 11.34 30.90
C LEU A 262 -35.99 10.11 30.64
N CYS A 263 -36.28 9.36 29.59
CA CYS A 263 -35.60 8.10 29.30
C CYS A 263 -34.07 8.24 29.18
N TRP A 264 -33.59 9.36 28.63
CA TRP A 264 -32.17 9.65 28.48
C TRP A 264 -31.46 10.09 29.77
N GLU A 265 -32.20 10.63 30.74
CA GLU A 265 -31.62 11.13 31.99
C GLU A 265 -31.26 9.97 32.93
N PRO A 266 -30.24 10.10 33.79
CA PRO A 266 -30.00 9.15 34.87
C PRO A 266 -31.26 8.97 35.72
N CYS A 267 -31.68 7.72 35.91
CA CYS A 267 -32.91 7.45 36.65
C CYS A 267 -32.80 7.86 38.13
N ASN A 268 -33.90 8.35 38.70
CA ASN A 268 -33.97 8.77 40.10
C ASN A 268 -34.44 7.66 41.06
N ARG A 269 -34.41 6.40 40.62
CA ARG A 269 -34.78 5.22 41.40
C ARG A 269 -33.68 4.16 41.32
N THR A 270 -33.65 3.27 42.31
CA THR A 270 -32.79 2.08 42.32
C THR A 270 -33.54 0.85 41.78
N ALA A 271 -32.79 -0.22 41.47
CA ALA A 271 -33.36 -1.51 41.09
C ALA A 271 -34.35 -2.03 42.14
N CYS A 272 -35.39 -2.74 41.70
CA CYS A 272 -36.27 -3.43 42.61
C CYS A 272 -35.57 -4.72 43.05
N GLU A 273 -35.68 -5.08 44.33
CA GLU A 273 -35.10 -6.32 44.86
C GLU A 273 -36.16 -7.38 45.14
N LYS A 274 -37.44 -7.03 44.97
CA LYS A 274 -38.55 -7.95 45.22
C LYS A 274 -38.65 -8.99 44.09
N PRO A 275 -39.04 -10.25 44.39
CA PRO A 275 -39.25 -11.27 43.38
C PRO A 275 -40.36 -10.85 42.40
N CYS A 276 -40.30 -11.38 41.18
CA CYS A 276 -41.33 -11.12 40.18
C CYS A 276 -42.68 -11.71 40.64
N PRO A 277 -43.79 -10.93 40.61
CA PRO A 277 -45.10 -11.43 41.02
C PRO A 277 -45.80 -12.26 39.92
N LYS A 278 -45.16 -12.47 38.76
CA LYS A 278 -45.75 -13.18 37.63
C LYS A 278 -45.54 -14.69 37.74
N THR A 279 -46.50 -15.42 37.22
CA THR A 279 -46.43 -16.87 37.00
C THR A 279 -46.06 -17.16 35.55
N LEU A 280 -45.17 -18.13 35.32
CA LEU A 280 -44.75 -18.56 33.98
C LEU A 280 -45.86 -19.37 33.29
N LYS A 281 -45.68 -19.66 31.99
CA LYS A 281 -46.64 -20.49 31.22
C LYS A 281 -46.80 -21.91 31.77
N CYS A 282 -45.79 -22.42 32.48
CA CYS A 282 -45.81 -23.71 33.17
C CYS A 282 -46.48 -23.65 34.57
N GLU A 283 -47.18 -22.56 34.89
CA GLU A 283 -47.91 -22.33 36.15
C GLU A 283 -47.02 -22.21 37.41
N HIS A 284 -45.70 -22.23 37.26
CA HIS A 284 -44.76 -22.01 38.35
C HIS A 284 -44.37 -20.53 38.54
N PRO A 285 -43.97 -20.12 39.76
CA PRO A 285 -43.49 -18.76 40.03
C PRO A 285 -42.28 -18.38 39.17
N CYS A 286 -42.24 -17.13 38.69
CA CYS A 286 -41.11 -16.60 37.96
C CYS A 286 -39.87 -16.45 38.88
N ILE A 287 -38.71 -16.90 38.38
CA ILE A 287 -37.41 -16.81 39.08
C ILE A 287 -36.75 -15.42 38.98
N GLY A 288 -37.38 -14.51 38.23
CA GLY A 288 -36.86 -13.18 37.96
C GLY A 288 -37.17 -12.14 39.04
N ILE A 289 -36.75 -10.91 38.76
CA ILE A 289 -36.97 -9.74 39.63
C ILE A 289 -38.17 -8.92 39.16
N CYS A 290 -38.88 -8.30 40.11
CA CYS A 290 -39.98 -7.39 39.80
C CYS A 290 -39.53 -6.20 38.94
N GLY A 291 -40.18 -6.01 37.79
CA GLY A 291 -39.91 -4.90 36.86
C GLY A 291 -38.86 -5.22 35.79
N GLU A 292 -38.27 -6.42 35.82
CA GLU A 292 -37.40 -6.93 34.76
C GLU A 292 -38.19 -7.82 33.78
N PRO A 293 -37.69 -8.00 32.54
CA PRO A 293 -38.11 -9.08 31.67
C PRO A 293 -38.02 -10.43 32.39
N CYS A 294 -39.08 -11.23 32.30
CA CYS A 294 -39.12 -12.54 32.95
C CYS A 294 -38.29 -13.55 32.14
N PRO A 295 -37.32 -14.25 32.76
CA PRO A 295 -36.69 -15.41 32.16
C PRO A 295 -37.74 -16.43 31.72
N ALA A 296 -37.49 -17.12 30.60
CA ALA A 296 -38.38 -18.17 30.13
C ALA A 296 -38.23 -19.45 30.98
N GLU A 297 -37.04 -19.63 31.53
CA GLU A 297 -36.64 -20.76 32.33
C GLU A 297 -37.32 -20.78 33.70
N CYS A 298 -37.68 -21.99 34.13
CA CYS A 298 -38.38 -22.27 35.36
C CYS A 298 -37.50 -23.10 36.31
N ARG A 299 -37.53 -22.77 37.61
CA ARG A 299 -36.80 -23.54 38.64
C ARG A 299 -37.21 -25.02 38.70
N ILE A 300 -38.48 -25.30 38.43
CA ILE A 300 -39.08 -26.63 38.56
C ILE A 300 -38.99 -27.40 37.24
N CYS A 301 -39.32 -26.76 36.11
CA CYS A 301 -39.31 -27.43 34.80
C CYS A 301 -37.90 -27.59 34.22
N ASP A 302 -36.99 -26.67 34.53
CA ASP A 302 -35.64 -26.61 33.97
C ASP A 302 -34.56 -26.86 35.04
N GLU A 303 -34.83 -27.75 35.99
CA GLU A 303 -33.99 -27.98 37.17
C GLU A 303 -32.52 -28.32 36.80
N GLU A 304 -32.30 -29.16 35.79
CA GLU A 304 -30.95 -29.49 35.30
C GLU A 304 -30.22 -28.28 34.72
N LYS A 305 -30.94 -27.45 33.95
CA LYS A 305 -30.40 -26.20 33.37
C LYS A 305 -30.05 -25.22 34.49
N MET A 306 -30.91 -25.08 35.50
CA MET A 306 -30.66 -24.24 36.67
C MET A 306 -29.43 -24.68 37.47
N LYS A 307 -29.26 -25.99 37.67
CA LYS A 307 -28.07 -26.56 38.32
C LYS A 307 -26.81 -26.29 37.50
N SER A 308 -26.88 -26.37 36.17
CA SER A 308 -25.74 -26.07 35.30
C SER A 308 -25.35 -24.58 35.26
N LEU A 309 -26.31 -23.67 35.48
CA LEU A 309 -26.10 -22.23 35.59
C LEU A 309 -25.59 -21.82 36.99
N HIS A 310 -25.71 -22.72 37.98
CA HIS A 310 -25.22 -22.57 39.36
C HIS A 310 -23.85 -23.25 39.54
N PHE A 311 -22.75 -22.49 39.46
CA PHE A 311 -21.46 -22.99 39.95
C PHE A 311 -21.33 -22.74 41.47
N GLY A 312 -21.93 -23.61 42.31
CA GLY A 312 -21.24 -23.98 43.55
C GLY A 312 -21.81 -23.60 44.93
N LEU A 313 -23.09 -23.25 45.11
CA LEU A 313 -23.70 -23.29 46.45
C LEU A 313 -25.12 -23.84 46.39
N GLU A 314 -25.53 -24.55 47.46
CA GLU A 314 -26.87 -25.11 47.64
C GLU A 314 -27.93 -24.06 47.32
N ALA A 315 -28.83 -24.38 46.39
CA ALA A 315 -29.83 -23.44 45.90
C ALA A 315 -30.79 -23.08 47.04
N GLU A 316 -30.58 -21.93 47.68
CA GLU A 316 -31.64 -21.34 48.47
C GLU A 316 -32.81 -20.99 47.52
N ASP A 317 -34.04 -21.22 47.98
CA ASP A 317 -35.27 -20.87 47.26
C ASP A 317 -35.40 -19.37 46.93
N SER A 318 -34.45 -18.55 47.41
CA SER A 318 -34.38 -17.11 47.33
C SER A 318 -33.57 -16.54 46.14
N VAL A 319 -32.79 -17.36 45.41
CA VAL A 319 -31.89 -16.87 44.35
C VAL A 319 -32.66 -16.31 43.16
N LYS A 320 -32.25 -15.14 42.66
CA LYS A 320 -32.94 -14.38 41.60
C LYS A 320 -32.09 -14.29 40.35
N PHE A 321 -32.76 -14.25 39.22
CA PHE A 321 -32.14 -14.23 37.91
C PHE A 321 -32.55 -13.00 37.10
N VAL A 322 -31.68 -12.61 36.17
CA VAL A 322 -31.89 -11.51 35.22
C VAL A 322 -31.65 -12.02 33.81
N LEU A 323 -32.54 -11.62 32.90
CA LEU A 323 -32.46 -11.90 31.47
C LEU A 323 -31.78 -10.73 30.75
N LEU A 324 -30.76 -11.01 29.96
CA LEU A 324 -30.18 -10.03 29.05
C LEU A 324 -30.97 -10.02 27.73
N GLU A 325 -31.79 -8.99 27.49
CA GLU A 325 -32.63 -8.88 26.29
C GLU A 325 -31.81 -8.85 24.98
N ASP A 326 -30.55 -8.41 25.02
CA ASP A 326 -29.68 -8.31 23.85
C ASP A 326 -29.25 -9.69 23.30
N CYS A 327 -29.20 -10.74 24.14
CA CYS A 327 -28.73 -12.08 23.74
C CYS A 327 -29.56 -13.26 24.30
N ASN A 328 -30.56 -12.97 25.15
CA ASN A 328 -31.41 -13.92 25.86
C ASN A 328 -30.69 -14.88 26.84
N HIS A 329 -29.44 -14.59 27.22
CA HIS A 329 -28.78 -15.32 28.31
C HIS A 329 -29.30 -14.89 29.68
N VAL A 330 -29.32 -15.84 30.62
CA VAL A 330 -29.87 -15.66 31.97
C VAL A 330 -28.77 -15.85 32.99
N PHE A 331 -28.62 -14.87 33.89
CA PHE A 331 -27.58 -14.88 34.91
C PHE A 331 -28.16 -14.73 36.31
N GLU A 332 -27.46 -15.30 37.28
CA GLU A 332 -27.64 -14.95 38.68
C GLU A 332 -27.29 -13.47 38.90
N VAL A 333 -28.14 -12.75 39.62
CA VAL A 333 -28.01 -11.30 39.84
C VAL A 333 -26.68 -10.90 40.46
N ASN A 334 -26.22 -11.62 41.50
CA ASN A 334 -24.98 -11.29 42.20
C ASN A 334 -23.74 -11.48 41.32
N ARG A 335 -23.70 -12.57 40.53
CA ARG A 335 -22.60 -12.82 39.59
C ARG A 335 -22.51 -11.74 38.52
N LEU A 336 -23.66 -11.38 37.95
CA LEU A 336 -23.68 -10.33 36.93
C LEU A 336 -23.35 -8.96 37.55
N GLN A 337 -23.74 -8.70 38.80
CA GLN A 337 -23.33 -7.50 39.55
C GLN A 337 -21.79 -7.42 39.69
N GLU A 338 -21.12 -8.52 40.05
CA GLU A 338 -19.66 -8.58 40.12
C GLU A 338 -19.04 -8.28 38.75
N TRP A 339 -19.50 -8.94 37.69
CA TRP A 339 -19.04 -8.70 36.33
C TRP A 339 -19.24 -7.24 35.87
N MET A 340 -20.39 -6.64 36.19
CA MET A 340 -20.72 -5.26 35.83
C MET A 340 -19.89 -4.23 36.62
N THR A 341 -19.32 -4.61 37.77
CA THR A 341 -18.54 -3.70 38.66
C THR A 341 -17.02 -3.91 38.62
N GLN A 342 -16.53 -5.00 38.02
CA GLN A 342 -15.10 -5.34 37.93
C GLN A 342 -14.20 -4.28 37.25
N ASP A 343 -14.69 -3.45 36.32
CA ASP A 343 -13.85 -2.52 35.53
C ASP A 343 -13.56 -1.19 36.23
N VAL A 344 -14.17 -0.94 37.39
CA VAL A 344 -14.01 0.33 38.11
C VAL A 344 -12.60 0.46 38.72
N LEU A 345 -11.84 -0.64 38.85
CA LEU A 345 -10.63 -0.68 39.68
C LEU A 345 -9.29 -0.80 38.92
N SER A 346 -9.24 -1.20 37.64
CA SER A 346 -7.94 -1.54 36.99
C SER A 346 -7.56 -0.77 35.72
N GLU A 347 -8.49 -0.36 34.83
CA GLU A 347 -8.05 0.15 33.50
C GLU A 347 -8.62 1.50 33.05
N ARG A 348 -9.65 2.08 33.69
CA ARG A 348 -10.33 3.34 33.29
C ARG A 348 -10.72 3.44 31.81
N ARG A 349 -10.67 2.32 31.07
CA ARG A 349 -10.84 2.26 29.62
C ARG A 349 -12.33 2.25 29.28
N ILE A 350 -12.73 3.12 28.36
CA ILE A 350 -14.12 3.25 27.91
C ILE A 350 -14.40 2.13 26.91
N HIS A 351 -15.18 1.14 27.33
CA HIS A 351 -15.70 0.07 26.49
C HIS A 351 -17.02 -0.42 27.08
N PHE A 352 -17.92 -0.92 26.24
CA PHE A 352 -19.16 -1.50 26.73
C PHE A 352 -18.92 -2.80 27.51
N LYS A 353 -19.73 -3.03 28.55
CA LYS A 353 -19.86 -4.34 29.16
C LYS A 353 -20.51 -5.31 28.18
N VAL A 354 -19.99 -6.53 28.15
CA VAL A 354 -20.47 -7.61 27.28
C VAL A 354 -21.02 -8.77 28.11
N CYS A 355 -21.88 -9.58 27.52
CA CYS A 355 -22.35 -10.83 28.09
C CYS A 355 -21.15 -11.77 28.33
N PRO A 356 -21.00 -12.35 29.54
CA PRO A 356 -19.90 -13.27 29.86
C PRO A 356 -19.85 -14.54 28.99
N GLU A 357 -20.99 -14.97 28.44
CA GLU A 357 -21.08 -16.23 27.67
C GLU A 357 -20.85 -16.03 26.18
N CYS A 358 -21.37 -14.95 25.59
CA CYS A 358 -21.38 -14.77 24.13
C CYS A 358 -20.74 -13.46 23.65
N ASN A 359 -20.21 -12.64 24.56
CA ASN A 359 -19.62 -11.33 24.27
C ASN A 359 -20.56 -10.31 23.60
N THR A 360 -21.87 -10.54 23.58
CA THR A 360 -22.84 -9.56 23.10
C THR A 360 -22.86 -8.34 24.02
N VAL A 361 -22.76 -7.15 23.45
CA VAL A 361 -22.82 -5.86 24.17
C VAL A 361 -24.13 -5.75 24.98
N ILE A 362 -24.02 -5.42 26.26
CA ILE A 362 -25.16 -5.16 27.14
C ILE A 362 -25.56 -3.70 26.96
N ARG A 363 -26.56 -3.44 26.12
CA ARG A 363 -27.02 -2.09 25.77
C ARG A 363 -28.18 -1.63 26.63
N ARG A 364 -28.97 -2.58 27.14
CA ARG A 364 -30.06 -2.29 28.05
C ARG A 364 -30.16 -3.38 29.10
N ASN A 365 -30.10 -2.97 30.35
CA ASN A 365 -30.53 -3.79 31.46
C ASN A 365 -31.09 -2.85 32.52
N VAL A 366 -32.30 -3.13 32.97
CA VAL A 366 -33.03 -2.23 33.86
C VAL A 366 -32.48 -2.33 35.29
N HIS A 367 -32.01 -3.51 35.70
CA HIS A 367 -31.40 -3.73 37.00
C HIS A 367 -30.05 -3.01 37.12
N PHE A 368 -29.20 -3.12 36.10
CA PHE A 368 -27.88 -2.45 36.03
C PHE A 368 -27.91 -1.12 35.27
N GLU A 369 -29.06 -0.44 35.24
CA GLU A 369 -29.29 0.75 34.41
C GLU A 369 -28.24 1.84 34.63
N LYS A 370 -27.84 2.08 35.89
CA LYS A 370 -26.84 3.11 36.22
C LYS A 370 -25.51 2.85 35.55
N VAL A 371 -25.07 1.59 35.53
CA VAL A 371 -23.81 1.18 34.91
C VAL A 371 -23.93 1.30 33.39
N VAL A 372 -25.00 0.76 32.82
CA VAL A 372 -25.25 0.78 31.37
C VAL A 372 -25.34 2.22 30.84
N LYS A 373 -26.09 3.11 31.50
CA LYS A 373 -26.19 4.53 31.10
C LYS A 373 -24.87 5.26 31.23
N SER A 374 -24.09 4.99 32.27
CA SER A 374 -22.76 5.60 32.42
C SER A 374 -21.83 5.29 31.25
N TYR A 375 -21.87 4.06 30.71
CA TYR A 375 -21.10 3.68 29.52
C TYR A 375 -21.66 4.28 28.24
N LEU A 376 -22.99 4.34 28.10
CA LEU A 376 -23.63 5.02 26.96
C LEU A 376 -23.26 6.52 26.93
N GLU A 377 -23.26 7.19 28.08
CA GLU A 377 -22.85 8.59 28.21
C GLU A 377 -21.38 8.80 27.86
N ASP A 378 -20.48 7.92 28.34
CA ASP A 378 -19.06 7.97 27.95
C ASP A 378 -18.89 7.82 26.43
N MET A 379 -19.63 6.89 25.82
CA MET A 379 -19.57 6.67 24.37
C MET A 379 -20.16 7.84 23.56
N GLU A 380 -21.22 8.48 24.05
CA GLU A 380 -21.75 9.72 23.47
C GLU A 380 -20.70 10.83 23.53
N LYS A 381 -20.03 11.03 24.68
CA LYS A 381 -18.93 12.02 24.79
C LYS A 381 -17.80 11.74 23.80
N VAL A 382 -17.44 10.46 23.61
CA VAL A 382 -16.45 10.06 22.59
C VAL A 382 -16.93 10.42 21.18
N ASN A 383 -18.18 10.11 20.84
CA ASN A 383 -18.76 10.41 19.53
C ASN A 383 -18.83 11.92 19.27
N GLU A 384 -19.22 12.71 20.26
CA GLU A 384 -19.23 14.18 20.20
C GLU A 384 -17.81 14.74 19.99
N THR A 385 -16.82 14.20 20.70
CA THR A 385 -15.42 14.63 20.58
C THR A 385 -14.82 14.31 19.20
N VAL A 386 -15.09 13.10 18.68
CA VAL A 386 -14.58 12.66 17.36
C VAL A 386 -15.23 13.43 16.21
N SER A 387 -16.54 13.71 16.33
CA SER A 387 -17.31 14.45 15.34
C SER A 387 -17.01 15.95 15.39
N GLY A 388 -16.79 16.48 16.59
CA GLY A 388 -16.69 17.90 16.91
C GLY A 388 -18.00 18.67 16.71
N SER A 389 -18.02 19.92 17.16
CA SER A 389 -19.17 20.80 16.95
C SER A 389 -19.03 21.57 15.62
N LYS A 390 -20.14 22.02 15.03
CA LYS A 390 -20.12 22.84 13.81
C LYS A 390 -19.20 24.06 13.93
N LYS A 391 -19.14 24.68 15.12
CA LYS A 391 -18.27 25.83 15.42
C LYS A 391 -16.80 25.41 15.43
N VAL A 392 -16.46 24.39 16.21
CA VAL A 392 -15.08 23.90 16.35
C VAL A 392 -14.53 23.37 15.02
N ASN A 393 -15.35 22.66 14.25
CA ASN A 393 -14.96 22.15 12.93
C ASN A 393 -14.72 23.30 11.94
N ARG A 394 -15.55 24.34 11.99
CA ARG A 394 -15.35 25.54 11.15
C ARG A 394 -14.07 26.29 11.55
N GLU A 395 -13.83 26.50 12.83
CA GLU A 395 -12.61 27.15 13.32
C GLU A 395 -11.33 26.40 12.93
N LEU A 396 -11.35 25.05 13.01
CA LEU A 396 -10.23 24.24 12.56
C LEU A 396 -10.07 24.27 11.03
N LEU A 397 -11.16 24.19 10.28
CA LEU A 397 -11.15 24.31 8.82
C LEU A 397 -10.59 25.67 8.37
N ASP A 398 -11.00 26.75 9.02
CA ASP A 398 -10.51 28.10 8.75
C ASP A 398 -9.01 28.17 9.04
N ARG A 399 -8.54 27.65 10.19
CA ARG A 399 -7.11 27.56 10.51
C ARG A 399 -6.31 26.80 9.45
N ILE A 400 -6.82 25.66 8.99
CA ILE A 400 -6.23 24.86 7.91
C ILE A 400 -6.14 25.68 6.62
N ARG A 401 -7.21 26.42 6.26
CA ARG A 401 -7.26 27.30 5.09
C ARG A 401 -6.33 28.51 5.20
N PHE A 402 -6.10 29.05 6.40
CA PHE A 402 -5.18 30.17 6.64
C PHE A 402 -3.70 29.74 6.66
N GLY A 403 -3.38 28.51 7.10
CA GLY A 403 -2.02 27.94 7.08
C GLY A 403 -1.45 27.66 5.67
N LYS A 404 -2.24 27.93 4.64
CA LYS A 404 -2.04 27.69 3.20
C LYS A 404 -0.86 28.43 2.55
N LEU A 405 -0.36 29.49 3.17
CA LEU A 405 0.47 30.51 2.50
C LEU A 405 1.97 30.19 2.33
N SER A 406 2.45 28.98 2.64
CA SER A 406 3.92 28.72 2.69
C SER A 406 4.44 27.54 1.85
N PHE A 407 3.62 26.77 1.15
CA PHE A 407 4.06 25.48 0.59
C PHE A 407 4.21 25.47 -0.94
N SER A 408 5.45 25.52 -1.43
CA SER A 408 5.77 25.38 -2.86
C SER A 408 5.98 23.91 -3.30
N PHE A 409 6.42 23.03 -2.39
CA PHE A 409 6.95 21.70 -2.72
C PHE A 409 5.91 20.60 -2.93
N PHE A 410 4.62 20.87 -2.69
CA PHE A 410 3.53 19.89 -2.65
C PHE A 410 2.24 20.41 -3.32
N PHE A 411 2.38 21.07 -4.46
CA PHE A 411 1.25 21.71 -5.16
C PHE A 411 0.14 20.71 -5.54
N SER A 412 0.48 19.52 -6.05
CA SER A 412 -0.47 18.45 -6.41
C SER A 412 -1.26 17.93 -5.19
N PHE A 413 -0.56 17.72 -4.07
CA PHE A 413 -1.16 17.38 -2.78
C PHE A 413 -2.20 18.41 -2.36
N TRP A 414 -1.84 19.68 -2.45
CA TRP A 414 -2.69 20.77 -2.01
C TRP A 414 -3.90 21.00 -2.90
N CYS A 415 -3.75 20.93 -4.23
CA CYS A 415 -4.90 21.02 -5.16
C CYS A 415 -5.94 19.91 -4.91
N SER A 416 -5.47 18.70 -4.62
CA SER A 416 -6.36 17.57 -4.32
C SER A 416 -7.06 17.75 -2.98
N LEU A 417 -6.34 18.25 -1.97
CA LEU A 417 -6.90 18.56 -0.66
C LEU A 417 -7.94 19.70 -0.72
N GLU A 418 -7.71 20.74 -1.51
CA GLU A 418 -8.68 21.82 -1.72
C GLU A 418 -10.00 21.30 -2.28
N SER A 419 -9.95 20.47 -3.32
CA SER A 419 -11.16 19.86 -3.88
C SER A 419 -11.95 19.04 -2.84
N TYR A 420 -11.26 18.41 -1.89
CA TYR A 420 -11.86 17.68 -0.78
C TYR A 420 -12.42 18.59 0.32
N LEU A 421 -11.75 19.71 0.62
CA LEU A 421 -12.21 20.69 1.61
C LEU A 421 -13.35 21.59 1.09
N ASP A 422 -13.51 21.68 -0.23
CA ASP A 422 -14.55 22.48 -0.89
C ASP A 422 -15.82 21.67 -1.20
N PHE A 423 -15.76 20.33 -1.16
CA PHE A 423 -16.92 19.43 -1.24
C PHE A 423 -17.67 19.36 0.10
N GLU A 424 -18.46 20.41 0.34
CA GLU A 424 -19.65 20.47 1.20
C GLU A 424 -19.56 20.37 2.74
N ASN A 425 -20.63 20.93 3.32
CA ASN A 425 -20.99 20.96 4.74
C ASN A 425 -20.66 19.68 5.52
N GLY A 426 -20.00 19.85 6.68
CA GLY A 426 -19.99 18.83 7.74
C GLY A 426 -18.79 17.88 7.78
N ILE A 427 -17.59 18.33 7.41
CA ILE A 427 -16.36 17.57 7.68
C ILE A 427 -16.21 17.39 9.20
N SER A 428 -16.11 16.13 9.65
CA SER A 428 -15.87 15.79 11.06
C SER A 428 -14.54 16.35 11.56
N TYR A 429 -14.45 16.73 12.84
CA TYR A 429 -13.22 17.20 13.47
C TYR A 429 -12.03 16.27 13.21
N ARG A 430 -12.22 14.96 13.35
CA ARG A 430 -11.22 13.93 13.04
C ARG A 430 -10.56 14.09 11.67
N LYS A 431 -11.37 14.22 10.61
CA LYS A 431 -10.87 14.37 9.23
C LYS A 431 -10.04 15.65 9.09
N LEU A 432 -10.47 16.72 9.75
CA LEU A 432 -9.72 17.98 9.80
C LEU A 432 -8.42 17.82 10.61
N THR A 433 -8.41 17.09 11.73
CA THR A 433 -7.18 16.85 12.50
C THR A 433 -6.16 16.01 11.73
N ALA A 434 -6.59 15.03 10.94
CA ALA A 434 -5.68 14.29 10.06
C ALA A 434 -5.01 15.23 9.05
N VAL A 435 -5.77 16.14 8.46
CA VAL A 435 -5.26 17.18 7.55
C VAL A 435 -4.33 18.16 8.29
N GLU A 436 -4.69 18.60 9.50
CA GLU A 436 -3.86 19.46 10.33
C GLU A 436 -2.53 18.77 10.69
N ASN A 437 -2.53 17.47 10.97
CA ASN A 437 -1.32 16.69 11.20
C ASN A 437 -0.41 16.72 9.96
N PHE A 438 -0.94 16.53 8.76
CA PHE A 438 -0.15 16.69 7.54
C PHE A 438 0.45 18.09 7.43
N ILE A 439 -0.34 19.14 7.65
CA ILE A 439 0.14 20.52 7.59
C ILE A 439 1.26 20.77 8.62
N ASN A 440 1.10 20.30 9.85
CA ASN A 440 2.12 20.44 10.91
C ASN A 440 3.41 19.66 10.58
N ILE A 441 3.28 18.48 10.00
CA ILE A 441 4.41 17.68 9.54
C ILE A 441 5.18 18.42 8.44
N PHE A 442 4.47 18.99 7.46
CA PHE A 442 5.12 19.71 6.36
C PHE A 442 5.65 21.07 6.78
N SER A 443 4.98 21.81 7.68
CA SER A 443 5.46 23.12 8.14
C SER A 443 6.84 23.00 8.77
N PHE A 444 7.08 21.91 9.50
CA PHE A 444 8.39 21.58 10.05
C PHE A 444 9.49 21.37 8.99
N SER A 445 9.12 21.04 7.75
CA SER A 445 10.05 20.92 6.62
C SER A 445 10.33 22.25 5.93
N ASN A 446 9.48 23.27 6.08
CA ASN A 446 9.71 24.61 5.52
C ASN A 446 10.72 25.43 6.33
N ASP A 447 11.01 25.03 7.58
CA ASP A 447 12.09 25.62 8.39
C ASP A 447 13.50 25.27 7.83
N VAL A 448 13.57 24.39 6.84
CA VAL A 448 14.78 24.05 6.09
C VAL A 448 15.07 25.21 5.13
N GLN A 449 15.86 26.18 5.59
CA GLN A 449 16.29 27.34 4.81
C GLN A 449 17.31 26.92 3.74
N ASP A 450 17.13 27.42 2.52
CA ASP A 450 18.16 27.31 1.48
C ASP A 450 19.42 28.08 1.90
N LEU A 451 20.59 27.56 1.52
CA LEU A 451 21.88 28.17 1.86
C LEU A 451 22.04 29.53 1.18
N ASP A 452 22.58 30.51 1.92
CA ASP A 452 22.98 31.80 1.37
C ASP A 452 24.20 31.61 0.44
N GLU A 453 24.14 32.15 -0.80
CA GLU A 453 25.18 32.03 -1.84
C GLU A 453 26.59 32.40 -1.34
N SER A 454 26.67 33.33 -0.39
CA SER A 454 27.95 33.79 0.19
C SER A 454 28.69 32.71 0.99
N SER A 455 27.97 31.75 1.57
CA SER A 455 28.51 30.66 2.41
C SER A 455 29.05 29.47 1.62
N VAL A 456 28.69 29.37 0.33
CA VAL A 456 29.07 28.29 -0.60
C VAL A 456 30.54 28.39 -1.03
N TYR A 457 31.09 29.60 -1.11
CA TYR A 457 32.45 29.85 -1.62
C TYR A 457 33.59 29.30 -0.74
N PHE A 458 33.34 28.97 0.54
CA PHE A 458 34.36 28.51 1.49
C PHE A 458 34.24 27.03 1.88
N PHE A 459 33.15 26.35 1.52
CA PHE A 459 32.89 24.97 1.91
C PHE A 459 33.34 23.99 0.81
N PRO A 460 33.77 22.75 1.15
CA PRO A 460 34.10 21.76 0.13
C PRO A 460 32.88 21.47 -0.76
N GLU A 461 32.93 21.88 -2.02
CA GLU A 461 31.86 21.76 -3.01
C GLU A 461 31.26 20.33 -3.07
N LYS A 462 32.10 19.31 -2.86
CA LYS A 462 31.70 17.90 -2.82
C LYS A 462 30.76 17.55 -1.65
N LEU A 463 30.90 18.22 -0.50
CA LEU A 463 30.06 17.97 0.68
C LEU A 463 28.69 18.65 0.55
N ILE A 464 28.61 19.89 0.04
CA ILE A 464 27.32 20.56 -0.26
C ILE A 464 26.52 19.73 -1.26
N LYS A 465 27.14 19.36 -2.39
CA LYS A 465 26.50 18.53 -3.41
C LYS A 465 25.99 17.20 -2.86
N MET A 466 26.68 16.63 -1.87
CA MET A 466 26.24 15.41 -1.19
C MET A 466 25.00 15.67 -0.32
N PHE A 467 24.97 16.72 0.50
CA PHE A 467 23.81 17.05 1.32
C PHE A 467 22.59 17.39 0.46
N GLU A 468 22.75 18.23 -0.57
CA GLU A 468 21.71 18.54 -1.55
C GLU A 468 21.16 17.28 -2.21
N TYR A 469 22.04 16.37 -2.65
CA TYR A 469 21.64 15.11 -3.26
C TYR A 469 20.75 14.26 -2.33
N PHE A 470 21.14 14.09 -1.05
CA PHE A 470 20.34 13.35 -0.09
C PHE A 470 19.03 14.05 0.27
N LYS A 471 19.04 15.38 0.47
CA LYS A 471 17.82 16.18 0.68
C LYS A 471 16.84 15.96 -0.46
N ASN A 472 17.30 16.07 -1.70
CA ASN A 472 16.45 15.90 -2.88
C ASN A 472 15.91 14.48 -3.00
N ILE A 473 16.71 13.45 -2.74
CA ILE A 473 16.23 12.05 -2.75
C ILE A 473 15.15 11.84 -1.69
N PHE A 474 15.39 12.23 -0.44
CA PHE A 474 14.43 12.01 0.63
C PHE A 474 13.14 12.80 0.42
N LYS A 475 13.25 14.07 0.00
CA LYS A 475 12.09 14.91 -0.37
C LYS A 475 11.27 14.27 -1.50
N ASN A 476 11.92 13.82 -2.58
CA ASN A 476 11.21 13.19 -3.72
C ASN A 476 10.54 11.86 -3.35
N GLN A 477 11.18 11.05 -2.50
CA GLN A 477 10.61 9.78 -2.04
C GLN A 477 9.44 9.99 -1.10
N LEU A 478 9.53 10.97 -0.20
CA LEU A 478 8.41 11.42 0.61
C LEU A 478 7.27 11.89 -0.29
N ALA A 479 7.54 12.74 -1.28
CA ALA A 479 6.53 13.21 -2.21
C ALA A 479 5.83 12.06 -2.94
N THR A 480 6.60 11.13 -3.48
CA THR A 480 6.06 9.92 -4.15
C THR A 480 5.21 9.08 -3.20
N PHE A 481 5.65 8.88 -1.95
CA PHE A 481 4.92 8.10 -0.95
C PHE A 481 3.59 8.76 -0.55
N LEU A 482 3.56 10.10 -0.52
CA LEU A 482 2.39 10.88 -0.11
C LEU A 482 1.38 11.04 -1.25
N ASP A 483 1.84 11.19 -2.49
CA ASP A 483 1.00 11.23 -3.69
C ASP A 483 0.19 9.93 -3.86
N ASP A 484 0.65 8.79 -3.38
CA ASP A 484 -0.12 7.54 -3.46
C ASP A 484 -1.25 7.43 -2.39
N MET A 485 -1.36 8.39 -1.45
CA MET A 485 -2.05 8.15 -0.17
C MET A 485 -3.02 9.24 0.34
N TYR A 486 -3.55 10.10 -0.55
CA TYR A 486 -4.33 11.32 -0.25
C TYR A 486 -5.26 11.35 0.99
N PHE A 487 -5.89 10.25 1.45
CA PHE A 487 -6.68 10.22 2.70
C PHE A 487 -6.64 8.88 3.46
N LYS A 488 -5.66 7.99 3.20
CA LYS A 488 -5.62 6.61 3.74
C LYS A 488 -4.35 6.26 4.50
N VAL A 489 -3.49 7.26 4.75
CA VAL A 489 -2.25 7.06 5.50
C VAL A 489 -2.59 6.56 6.90
N SER A 490 -2.13 5.35 7.21
CA SER A 490 -2.26 4.79 8.56
C SER A 490 -1.34 5.54 9.54
N GLU A 491 -1.63 5.46 10.83
CA GLU A 491 -0.77 6.06 11.86
C GLU A 491 0.68 5.52 11.79
N ASP A 492 0.86 4.24 11.45
CA ASP A 492 2.18 3.63 11.20
C ASP A 492 2.96 4.39 10.13
N GLN A 493 2.28 4.75 9.04
CA GLN A 493 2.89 5.47 7.93
C GLN A 493 3.14 6.95 8.26
N MET A 494 2.28 7.58 9.07
CA MET A 494 2.56 8.93 9.59
C MET A 494 3.80 8.94 10.47
N LYS A 495 4.02 7.89 11.29
CA LYS A 495 5.25 7.76 12.11
C LYS A 495 6.49 7.65 11.23
N ASP A 496 6.44 6.83 10.17
CA ASP A 496 7.54 6.72 9.22
C ASP A 496 7.83 8.07 8.52
N VAL A 497 6.79 8.82 8.13
CA VAL A 497 6.92 10.16 7.54
C VAL A 497 7.54 11.16 8.52
N VAL A 498 7.13 11.16 9.78
CA VAL A 498 7.70 12.06 10.81
C VAL A 498 9.19 11.79 11.01
N TRP A 499 9.60 10.51 11.03
CA TRP A 499 11.02 10.14 11.12
C TRP A 499 11.84 10.64 9.93
N GLU A 500 11.33 10.52 8.72
CA GLU A 500 12.05 10.99 7.52
C GLU A 500 12.12 12.51 7.44
N ILE A 501 11.09 13.24 7.89
CA ILE A 501 11.14 14.71 7.98
C ILE A 501 12.10 15.18 9.07
N HIS A 502 12.07 14.53 10.24
CA HIS A 502 13.02 14.82 11.31
C HIS A 502 14.46 14.61 10.82
N ARG A 503 14.71 13.53 10.10
CA ARG A 503 16.00 13.24 9.48
C ARG A 503 16.44 14.33 8.49
N ILE A 504 15.55 14.82 7.63
CA ILE A 504 15.86 15.92 6.70
C ILE A 504 16.25 17.19 7.47
N LYS A 505 15.55 17.50 8.57
CA LYS A 505 15.91 18.63 9.44
C LYS A 505 17.29 18.45 10.07
N LEU A 506 17.59 17.27 10.62
CA LEU A 506 18.91 17.00 11.20
C LEU A 506 20.03 17.10 10.16
N LEU A 507 19.75 16.71 8.92
CA LEU A 507 20.68 16.87 7.80
C LEU A 507 20.95 18.36 7.52
N ASP A 508 19.91 19.20 7.51
CA ASP A 508 20.02 20.65 7.33
C ASP A 508 20.77 21.35 8.48
N GLU A 509 20.45 21.00 9.72
CA GLU A 509 21.15 21.51 10.91
C GLU A 509 22.64 21.11 10.89
N LEU A 510 22.94 19.86 10.53
CA LEU A 510 24.31 19.40 10.38
C LEU A 510 25.05 20.16 9.27
N GLU A 511 24.42 20.38 8.12
CA GLU A 511 25.00 21.14 7.02
C GLU A 511 25.35 22.58 7.45
N LYS A 512 24.40 23.30 8.05
CA LYS A 512 24.61 24.65 8.60
C LYS A 512 25.75 24.68 9.63
N PHE A 513 25.78 23.71 10.54
CA PHE A 513 26.82 23.61 11.55
C PHE A 513 28.21 23.39 10.94
N LEU A 514 28.32 22.51 9.95
CA LEU A 514 29.58 22.25 9.24
C LEU A 514 30.07 23.47 8.46
N ILE A 515 29.16 24.20 7.81
CA ILE A 515 29.49 25.44 7.10
C ILE A 515 30.07 26.45 8.08
N LYS A 516 29.44 26.65 9.25
CA LYS A 516 29.94 27.55 10.29
C LYS A 516 31.35 27.18 10.77
N ILE A 517 31.63 25.89 10.95
CA ILE A 517 32.97 25.41 11.35
C ILE A 517 34.03 25.79 10.33
N ILE A 518 33.75 25.56 9.05
CA ILE A 518 34.71 25.77 7.96
C ILE A 518 34.94 27.25 7.71
N THR A 519 33.87 28.06 7.71
CA THR A 519 33.93 29.52 7.53
C THR A 519 34.67 30.21 8.68
N ASN A 520 34.51 29.75 9.92
CA ASN A 520 35.21 30.30 11.09
C ASN A 520 36.67 29.84 11.23
N LYS A 521 37.28 29.29 10.16
CA LYS A 521 38.69 28.85 10.11
C LYS A 521 39.08 27.76 11.14
N HIS A 522 38.13 27.03 11.74
CA HIS A 522 38.41 25.87 12.60
C HIS A 522 38.73 24.59 11.79
N ILE A 523 39.38 24.75 10.64
CA ILE A 523 39.67 23.67 9.69
C ILE A 523 40.61 22.61 10.31
N SER A 524 41.49 23.00 11.23
CA SER A 524 42.35 22.08 11.98
C SER A 524 41.52 21.09 12.80
N ILE A 525 40.55 21.58 13.58
CA ILE A 525 39.68 20.74 14.43
C ILE A 525 38.87 19.76 13.56
N TYR A 526 38.39 20.18 12.39
CA TYR A 526 37.74 19.28 11.42
C TYR A 526 38.68 18.18 10.93
N LYS A 527 39.93 18.53 10.57
CA LYS A 527 40.94 17.56 10.10
C LYS A 527 41.29 16.55 11.20
N ASP A 528 41.48 17.01 12.42
CA ASP A 528 41.91 16.19 13.57
C ASP A 528 40.79 15.24 14.04
N ASN A 529 39.52 15.61 13.81
CA ASN A 529 38.34 14.85 14.25
C ASN A 529 37.52 14.26 13.09
N LYS A 530 38.14 14.08 11.91
CA LYS A 530 37.47 13.64 10.68
C LYS A 530 36.62 12.36 10.84
N ALA A 531 37.02 11.46 11.73
CA ALA A 531 36.28 10.23 12.03
C ALA A 531 34.89 10.50 12.64
N TYR A 532 34.78 11.43 13.60
CA TYR A 532 33.52 11.82 14.22
C TYR A 532 32.59 12.48 13.20
N PHE A 533 33.12 13.39 12.38
CA PHE A 533 32.36 14.03 11.31
C PHE A 533 31.83 13.04 10.28
N LYS A 534 32.67 12.09 9.84
CA LYS A 534 32.25 11.04 8.90
C LYS A 534 31.13 10.18 9.49
N ARG A 535 31.18 9.90 10.79
CA ARG A 535 30.16 9.13 11.50
C ARG A 535 28.84 9.90 11.62
N LEU A 536 28.90 11.18 12.02
CA LEU A 536 27.74 12.08 12.09
C LEU A 536 27.00 12.19 10.77
N ILE A 537 27.74 12.48 9.70
CA ILE A 537 27.20 12.53 8.34
C ILE A 537 26.57 11.19 7.98
N GLY A 538 27.23 10.07 8.30
CA GLY A 538 26.78 8.72 7.99
C GLY A 538 25.43 8.34 8.62
N TYR A 539 25.09 8.85 9.81
CA TYR A 539 23.79 8.57 10.43
C TYR A 539 22.61 9.14 9.63
N VAL A 540 22.77 10.34 9.07
CA VAL A 540 21.69 11.04 8.36
C VAL A 540 21.76 10.90 6.84
N THR A 541 22.84 10.34 6.28
CA THR A 541 23.04 10.09 4.82
C THR A 541 23.03 8.62 4.42
N THR A 542 22.43 7.75 5.23
CA THR A 542 22.19 6.33 4.89
C THR A 542 20.93 6.12 4.02
N TYR A 543 20.69 4.94 3.46
CA TYR A 543 19.38 4.60 2.88
C TYR A 543 18.52 3.73 3.80
N LYS A 544 19.08 3.38 4.97
CA LYS A 544 18.41 2.61 6.02
C LYS A 544 17.46 3.49 6.86
N PRO A 545 16.53 2.88 7.61
CA PRO A 545 15.68 3.58 8.57
C PRO A 545 16.50 4.38 9.57
N PHE A 546 16.08 5.62 9.83
CA PHE A 546 16.59 6.46 10.92
C PHE A 546 15.54 6.46 12.03
N ARG A 547 15.86 5.90 13.19
CA ARG A 547 14.93 5.74 14.32
C ARG A 547 15.62 6.16 15.63
N ASN A 548 14.95 5.91 16.77
CA ASN A 548 15.39 6.33 18.09
C ASN A 548 16.84 5.92 18.43
N GLU A 549 17.28 4.73 18.02
CA GLU A 549 18.65 4.28 18.32
C GLU A 549 19.70 5.08 17.56
N GLU A 550 19.46 5.35 16.27
CA GLU A 550 20.32 6.21 15.45
C GLU A 550 20.30 7.65 15.93
N LEU A 551 19.13 8.17 16.33
CA LEU A 551 18.99 9.53 16.87
C LEU A 551 19.83 9.71 18.14
N LYS A 552 19.77 8.77 19.08
CA LYS A 552 20.58 8.83 20.31
C LYS A 552 22.08 8.86 20.00
N LYS A 553 22.52 8.02 19.06
CA LYS A 553 23.92 7.99 18.60
C LYS A 553 24.32 9.30 17.91
N PHE A 554 23.44 9.84 17.06
CA PHE A 554 23.64 11.12 16.39
C PHE A 554 23.78 12.26 17.40
N ILE A 555 22.86 12.40 18.35
CA ILE A 555 22.89 13.46 19.36
C ILE A 555 24.17 13.37 20.20
N SER A 556 24.54 12.16 20.63
CA SER A 556 25.76 11.94 21.42
C SER A 556 27.01 12.39 20.65
N ASP A 557 27.17 11.97 19.40
CA ASP A 557 28.30 12.39 18.57
C ASP A 557 28.24 13.89 18.23
N TYR A 558 27.05 14.45 18.07
CA TYR A 558 26.85 15.86 17.72
C TYR A 558 27.25 16.75 18.90
N GLN A 559 26.90 16.36 20.12
CA GLN A 559 27.33 17.04 21.34
C GLN A 559 28.84 17.02 21.52
N ILE A 560 29.50 15.89 21.25
CA ILE A 560 30.97 15.79 21.30
C ILE A 560 31.58 16.79 20.33
N VAL A 561 31.13 16.78 19.08
CA VAL A 561 31.65 17.70 18.07
C VAL A 561 31.35 19.14 18.48
N TYR A 562 30.12 19.48 18.84
CA TYR A 562 29.77 20.85 19.23
C TYR A 562 30.59 21.39 20.40
N LYS A 563 30.84 20.58 21.44
CA LYS A 563 31.72 20.95 22.57
C LYS A 563 33.12 21.33 22.11
N LEU A 564 33.68 20.60 21.14
CA LEU A 564 35.01 20.88 20.59
C LEU A 564 35.10 22.23 19.89
N PHE A 565 34.00 22.76 19.33
CA PHE A 565 34.02 24.02 18.59
C PHE A 565 33.53 25.23 19.39
N ASN A 566 32.47 25.06 20.18
CA ASN A 566 31.79 26.19 20.83
C ASN A 566 32.03 26.26 22.35
N GLY A 567 32.75 25.29 22.94
CA GLY A 567 33.09 25.28 24.37
C GLY A 567 31.92 25.07 25.34
N GLY A 568 30.73 24.73 24.83
CA GLY A 568 29.51 24.53 25.60
C GLY A 568 28.69 23.32 25.12
N GLU A 569 27.54 23.09 25.75
CA GLU A 569 26.59 22.03 25.38
C GLU A 569 25.51 22.55 24.43
N VAL A 570 25.18 21.75 23.40
CA VAL A 570 23.95 21.94 22.63
C VAL A 570 22.79 21.54 23.52
N ASN A 571 21.73 22.33 23.50
CA ASN A 571 20.46 21.90 24.05
C ASN A 571 19.95 20.69 23.26
N ALA A 572 20.12 19.48 23.82
CA ALA A 572 19.72 18.23 23.19
C ALA A 572 18.23 18.21 22.82
N SER A 573 17.40 18.92 23.60
CA SER A 573 15.96 19.02 23.33
C SER A 573 15.65 19.66 21.97
N ASP A 574 16.52 20.52 21.43
CA ASP A 574 16.30 21.14 20.12
C ASP A 574 16.52 20.15 18.96
N LEU A 575 17.44 19.19 19.13
CA LEU A 575 17.71 18.13 18.16
C LEU A 575 16.68 16.98 18.26
N GLU A 576 16.10 16.77 19.43
CA GLU A 576 15.04 15.78 19.66
C GLU A 576 13.68 16.25 19.15
N LYS A 577 13.48 17.57 18.96
CA LYS A 577 12.24 18.12 18.40
C LYS A 577 11.98 17.52 17.02
N HIS A 578 10.84 16.86 16.90
CA HIS A 578 10.25 16.37 15.66
C HIS A 578 8.77 16.82 15.61
N PRO A 579 8.10 16.74 14.45
CA PRO A 579 6.67 17.00 14.36
C PRO A 579 5.88 16.20 15.41
N VAL A 580 4.96 16.87 16.10
CA VAL A 580 4.06 16.25 17.07
C VAL A 580 2.75 15.92 16.36
N LEU A 581 2.41 14.63 16.27
CA LEU A 581 1.11 14.21 15.76
C LEU A 581 0.05 14.48 16.83
N LYS A 582 -1.01 15.22 16.48
CA LYS A 582 -2.17 15.36 17.36
C LYS A 582 -2.92 14.04 17.41
N GLY A 583 -3.18 13.58 18.63
CA GLY A 583 -3.79 12.28 18.90
C GLY A 583 -5.23 12.14 18.43
N MET A 584 -5.96 13.25 18.40
CA MET A 584 -7.39 13.27 18.11
C MET A 584 -7.67 12.76 16.69
N GLY A 585 -8.46 11.70 16.60
CA GLY A 585 -9.04 11.25 15.35
C GLY A 585 -8.25 10.19 14.58
N LEU A 586 -7.24 9.54 15.15
CA LEU A 586 -6.56 8.45 14.45
C LEU A 586 -7.05 7.06 14.89
N SER A 587 -7.46 6.89 16.16
CA SER A 587 -7.96 5.62 16.71
C SER A 587 -9.29 5.77 17.46
N ARG A 588 -10.12 4.72 17.40
CA ARG A 588 -11.15 4.48 18.43
C ARG A 588 -10.64 3.54 19.54
N ASP A 589 -9.43 3.02 19.39
CA ASP A 589 -8.81 2.14 20.36
C ASP A 589 -8.05 3.01 21.38
N ASN A 590 -8.35 2.87 22.67
CA ASN A 590 -7.72 3.56 23.82
C ASN A 590 -8.34 4.91 24.23
N TRP A 591 -9.67 4.94 24.40
CA TRP A 591 -10.36 6.00 25.13
C TRP A 591 -10.44 5.68 26.61
N TYR A 592 -10.22 6.70 27.45
CA TYR A 592 -10.20 6.55 28.90
C TYR A 592 -11.02 7.65 29.57
N ARG A 593 -11.51 7.34 30.77
CA ARG A 593 -12.13 8.30 31.66
C ARG A 593 -11.04 9.02 32.47
N CYS A 594 -11.02 10.35 32.44
CA CYS A 594 -10.12 11.15 33.28
C CYS A 594 -10.64 11.19 34.74
N PRO A 595 -9.83 11.63 35.72
CA PRO A 595 -10.29 11.78 37.11
C PRO A 595 -11.55 12.64 37.29
N ASN A 596 -11.74 13.66 36.45
CA ASN A 596 -12.92 14.55 36.48
C ASN A 596 -14.14 14.01 35.70
N GLY A 597 -14.04 12.82 35.09
CA GLY A 597 -15.15 12.17 34.38
C GLY A 597 -15.30 12.57 32.91
N ASP A 598 -14.35 13.30 32.34
CA ASP A 598 -14.26 13.59 30.90
C ASP A 598 -13.55 12.46 30.14
N VAL A 599 -13.69 12.47 28.81
CA VAL A 599 -13.10 11.47 27.92
C VAL A 599 -11.78 11.98 27.33
N TRP A 600 -10.77 11.11 27.26
CA TRP A 600 -9.50 11.44 26.63
C TRP A 600 -8.89 10.24 25.91
N SER A 601 -8.03 10.51 24.94
CA SER A 601 -7.28 9.52 24.15
C SER A 601 -5.84 9.99 23.98
N PHE A 602 -4.88 9.07 23.89
CA PHE A 602 -3.48 9.43 23.63
C PHE A 602 -2.89 8.61 22.47
N ILE A 603 -1.87 9.18 21.82
CA ILE A 603 -0.99 8.48 20.87
C ILE A 603 0.37 8.29 21.52
N GLN A 604 0.85 7.05 21.55
CA GLN A 604 2.19 6.75 22.04
C GLN A 604 3.24 6.98 20.93
N TYR A 605 4.24 7.82 21.23
CA TYR A 605 5.35 8.14 20.32
C TYR A 605 6.69 7.71 20.93
N GLY A 606 7.16 6.50 20.58
CA GLY A 606 8.35 5.92 21.20
C GLY A 606 8.22 5.79 22.73
N ASN A 607 9.26 6.17 23.47
CA ASN A 607 9.28 6.14 24.94
C ASN A 607 8.85 7.48 25.58
N ALA A 608 8.50 8.49 24.78
CA ALA A 608 8.02 9.77 25.28
C ALA A 608 6.49 9.79 25.19
N ALA A 609 5.83 9.83 26.35
CA ALA A 609 4.44 10.25 26.42
C ALA A 609 4.40 11.73 26.01
N ILE A 610 3.86 12.03 24.83
CA ILE A 610 3.54 13.41 24.46
C ILE A 610 2.41 13.87 25.37
N GLU A 611 2.48 15.10 25.87
CA GLU A 611 1.59 15.69 26.89
C GLU A 611 0.14 15.18 26.83
N ASN A 612 -0.21 14.36 27.80
CA ASN A 612 -1.56 13.82 27.96
C ASN A 612 -2.40 14.82 28.75
N LYS A 613 -2.95 15.85 28.11
CA LYS A 613 -3.96 16.70 28.75
C LYS A 613 -5.36 16.30 28.31
N CYS A 614 -6.28 16.18 29.26
CA CYS A 614 -7.70 16.05 28.94
C CYS A 614 -8.16 17.31 28.18
N LEU A 615 -8.88 17.15 27.07
CA LEU A 615 -9.31 18.29 26.24
C LEU A 615 -10.37 19.18 26.89
N GLN A 616 -11.11 18.66 27.86
CA GLN A 616 -12.15 19.41 28.56
C GLN A 616 -11.66 20.05 29.85
N CYS A 617 -10.79 19.37 30.60
CA CYS A 617 -10.34 19.86 31.90
C CYS A 617 -8.86 20.24 31.97
N GLU A 618 -8.11 20.09 30.87
CA GLU A 618 -6.68 20.40 30.71
C GLU A 618 -5.72 19.73 31.70
N GLU A 619 -6.23 18.79 32.50
CA GLU A 619 -5.48 18.10 33.53
C GLU A 619 -4.53 17.06 32.92
N GLN A 620 -3.32 16.95 33.48
CA GLN A 620 -2.36 15.93 33.05
C GLN A 620 -2.83 14.53 33.45
N VAL A 621 -2.98 13.64 32.47
CA VAL A 621 -3.42 12.26 32.69
C VAL A 621 -2.29 11.28 32.36
N LYS A 622 -1.90 10.43 33.32
CA LYS A 622 -0.89 9.40 33.03
C LYS A 622 -1.53 8.26 32.22
N PRO A 623 -0.85 7.73 31.18
CA PRO A 623 -1.33 6.54 30.50
C PRO A 623 -1.27 5.36 31.50
N PRO A 624 -2.17 4.36 31.39
CA PRO A 624 -2.04 3.14 32.17
C PRO A 624 -0.66 2.52 31.89
N SER A 625 0.04 2.13 32.95
CA SER A 625 1.35 1.49 32.82
C SER A 625 1.20 0.24 31.95
N CYS A 626 1.84 0.20 30.79
CA CYS A 626 1.97 -1.03 30.01
C CYS A 626 2.71 -2.05 30.87
N THR A 627 1.98 -2.94 31.54
CA THR A 627 2.55 -4.20 32.01
C THR A 627 2.87 -5.01 30.76
N THR A 628 4.15 -5.11 30.42
CA THR A 628 4.64 -6.07 29.45
C THR A 628 4.18 -7.46 29.89
N THR A 629 3.26 -8.04 29.12
CA THR A 629 2.97 -9.47 29.11
C THR A 629 3.35 -10.03 27.76
#